data_AF-R6ZBH5-F1
#
_entry.id   AF-R6ZBH5-F1
#
_cell.length_a   1.000
_cell.length_b   1.000
_cell.length_c   1.000
_cell.angle_alpha   90.00
_cell.angle_beta   90.00
_cell.angle_gamma   90.00
#
_symmetry.space_group_name_H-M   'P 1'
#
loop_
_entity.id
_entity.type
_entity.pdbx_description
1 polymer ?
#
loop_
_entity_poly.entity_id
_entity_poly.type
_entity_poly.pdbx_seq_one_letter_code
_entity_poly.pdbx_strand_id
1 'polypeptide(L)'
;MCYLIDDQYLFTGDTIWFGPDGGYSFLDALAEDNELAKRSLAEFEQKLRSRKLSPMVITGHTGWYDDLDWVFRHKDQVCRAGKKQKPHDPNAPYDGYDETQDTEENARNVLIAKVVPVVG
;
A
#
# COMPACT_ATOMS: atom_id res chain seq x y z
N MET A 1 7.37 -4.39 -9.81
CA MET A 1 8.40 -5.30 -9.27
C MET A 1 8.19 -5.37 -7.77
N CYS A 2 8.23 -6.56 -7.16
CA CYS A 2 8.11 -6.70 -5.70
C CYS A 2 9.32 -7.45 -5.14
N TYR A 3 9.71 -7.14 -3.91
CA TYR A 3 10.83 -7.78 -3.20
C TYR A 3 10.36 -8.33 -1.87
N LEU A 4 10.63 -9.61 -1.60
CA LEU A 4 10.40 -10.25 -0.31
C LEU A 4 11.76 -10.50 0.36
N ILE A 5 11.95 -9.94 1.54
CA ILE A 5 13.18 -10.06 2.34
C ILE A 5 12.86 -10.85 3.61
N ASP A 6 13.66 -11.88 3.87
CA ASP A 6 13.59 -12.74 5.06
C ASP A 6 12.20 -13.33 5.36
N ASP A 7 11.38 -13.52 4.31
CA ASP A 7 9.97 -13.94 4.42
C ASP A 7 9.09 -13.01 5.28
N GLN A 8 9.60 -11.82 5.65
CA GLN A 8 8.98 -10.90 6.60
C GLN A 8 8.62 -9.54 6.00
N TYR A 9 9.43 -9.01 5.08
CA TYR A 9 9.24 -7.66 4.56
C TYR A 9 8.97 -7.72 3.06
N LEU A 10 7.76 -7.34 2.67
CA LEU A 10 7.33 -7.34 1.29
C LEU A 10 7.19 -5.92 0.76
N PHE A 11 8.16 -5.51 -0.05
CA PHE A 11 8.12 -4.23 -0.76
C PHE A 11 7.36 -4.40 -2.07
N THR A 12 6.23 -3.71 -2.22
CA THR A 12 5.35 -3.83 -3.40
C THR A 12 5.53 -2.71 -4.42
N GLY A 13 6.26 -1.65 -4.04
CA GLY A 13 6.31 -0.40 -4.80
C GLY A 13 4.89 0.08 -5.09
N ASP A 14 4.63 0.32 -6.38
CA ASP A 14 3.35 0.80 -6.90
C ASP A 14 2.26 -0.26 -7.06
N THR A 15 2.57 -1.53 -6.82
CA THR A 15 1.60 -2.61 -7.09
C THR A 15 0.32 -2.49 -6.25
N ILE A 16 0.44 -1.93 -5.04
CA ILE A 16 -0.67 -1.75 -4.09
C ILE A 16 -0.66 -0.33 -3.57
N TRP A 17 -1.84 0.28 -3.53
CA TRP A 17 -2.09 1.57 -2.90
C TRP A 17 -3.02 1.40 -1.71
N PHE A 18 -2.62 1.84 -0.51
CA PHE A 18 -3.48 1.80 0.66
C PHE A 18 -4.41 3.01 0.68
N GLY A 19 -5.70 2.72 0.65
CA GLY A 19 -6.77 3.67 0.96
C GLY A 19 -7.20 3.55 2.43
N PRO A 20 -8.14 4.40 2.85
CA PRO A 20 -8.63 4.43 4.24
C PRO A 20 -9.27 3.11 4.70
N ASP A 21 -9.79 2.32 3.76
CA ASP A 21 -10.56 1.10 4.02
C ASP A 21 -9.90 -0.19 3.53
N GLY A 22 -8.74 -0.13 2.88
CA GLY A 22 -8.04 -1.32 2.39
C GLY A 22 -7.04 -1.01 1.28
N GLY A 23 -6.34 -2.05 0.82
CA GLY A 23 -5.47 -1.93 -0.34
C GLY A 23 -6.18 -2.12 -1.67
N TYR A 24 -5.84 -1.23 -2.62
CA TYR A 24 -6.32 -1.15 -3.98
C TYR A 24 -5.19 -1.48 -4.96
N SER A 25 -5.53 -1.89 -6.18
CA SER A 25 -4.59 -1.87 -7.30
C SER A 25 -4.12 -0.43 -7.58
N PHE A 26 -2.96 -0.31 -8.25
CA PHE A 26 -2.30 0.96 -8.54
C PHE A 26 -3.21 2.02 -9.18
N LEU A 27 -2.73 3.27 -9.16
CA LEU A 27 -3.40 4.44 -9.70
C LEU A 27 -3.83 4.24 -11.15
N ASP A 28 -5.12 4.43 -11.41
CA ASP A 28 -5.78 4.14 -12.68
C ASP A 28 -5.20 4.89 -13.88
N ALA A 29 -4.81 6.14 -13.66
CA ALA A 29 -4.23 7.02 -14.67
C ALA A 29 -2.77 6.72 -14.97
N LEU A 30 -2.08 5.96 -14.12
CA LEU A 30 -0.65 5.66 -14.24
C LEU A 30 -0.38 4.21 -14.62
N ALA A 31 -1.35 3.32 -14.41
CA ALA A 31 -1.25 1.94 -14.86
C ALA A 31 -1.38 1.85 -16.39
N GLU A 32 -0.44 1.16 -17.04
CA GLU A 32 -0.48 0.89 -18.49
C GLU A 32 -1.70 0.03 -18.88
N ASP A 33 -2.06 -0.93 -18.02
CA ASP A 33 -3.24 -1.78 -18.15
C ASP A 33 -3.86 -2.07 -16.78
N ASN A 34 -5.02 -1.46 -16.55
CA ASN A 34 -5.76 -1.57 -15.29
C ASN A 34 -6.34 -2.98 -15.03
N GLU A 35 -6.74 -3.70 -16.07
CA GLU A 35 -7.30 -5.05 -15.91
C GLU A 35 -6.19 -6.06 -15.61
N LEU A 36 -5.05 -5.93 -16.28
CA LEU A 36 -3.86 -6.71 -15.98
C LEU A 36 -3.36 -6.45 -14.56
N ALA A 37 -3.34 -5.19 -14.11
CA ALA A 37 -2.90 -4.82 -12.77
C ALA A 37 -3.76 -5.51 -11.68
N LYS A 38 -5.08 -5.42 -11.79
CA LYS A 38 -6.02 -6.09 -10.86
C LYS A 38 -5.85 -7.61 -10.85
N ARG A 39 -5.79 -8.24 -12.03
CA ARG A 39 -5.57 -9.69 -12.13
C ARG A 39 -4.25 -10.10 -11.49
N SER A 40 -3.18 -9.36 -11.79
CA SER A 40 -1.86 -9.62 -11.22
C SER A 40 -1.87 -9.49 -9.70
N LEU A 41 -2.58 -8.51 -9.16
CA LEU A 41 -2.72 -8.31 -7.72
C LEU A 41 -3.47 -9.46 -7.03
N ALA A 42 -4.55 -9.94 -7.64
CA ALA A 42 -5.29 -11.11 -7.13
C ALA A 42 -4.45 -12.39 -7.17
N GLU A 43 -3.73 -12.64 -8.26
CA GLU A 43 -2.79 -13.77 -8.34
C GLU A 43 -1.65 -13.65 -7.32
N PHE A 44 -1.22 -12.43 -7.03
CA PHE A 44 -0.16 -12.18 -6.06
C PHE A 44 -0.58 -12.54 -4.64
N GLU A 45 -1.80 -12.17 -4.22
CA GLU A 45 -2.38 -12.62 -2.95
C GLU A 45 -2.39 -14.16 -2.85
N GLN A 46 -2.87 -14.83 -3.90
CA GLN A 46 -2.93 -16.30 -3.94
C GLN A 46 -1.55 -16.94 -3.81
N LYS A 47 -0.52 -16.35 -4.44
CA LYS A 47 0.87 -16.81 -4.32
C LYS A 47 1.40 -16.65 -2.89
N LEU A 48 1.10 -15.54 -2.20
CA LEU A 48 1.50 -15.35 -0.80
C LEU A 48 0.81 -16.36 0.12
N ARG A 49 -0.51 -16.52 -0.01
CA ARG A 49 -1.31 -17.41 0.83
C ARG A 49 -0.96 -18.89 0.61
N SER A 50 -0.76 -19.32 -0.64
CA SER A 50 -0.35 -20.71 -0.94
C SER A 50 1.01 -21.06 -0.35
N ARG A 51 1.91 -20.08 -0.21
CA ARG A 51 3.21 -20.22 0.45
C ARG A 51 3.14 -20.05 1.97
N LYS A 52 1.95 -19.78 2.53
CA LYS A 52 1.72 -19.51 3.96
C LYS A 52 2.57 -18.35 4.50
N LEU A 53 2.81 -17.34 3.65
CA LEU A 53 3.54 -16.14 4.02
C LEU A 53 2.59 -15.10 4.59
N SER A 54 3.05 -14.38 5.63
CA SER A 54 2.33 -13.25 6.25
C SER A 54 3.29 -12.07 6.47
N PRO A 55 3.87 -11.52 5.38
CA PRO A 55 4.85 -10.46 5.51
C PRO A 55 4.19 -9.12 5.85
N MET A 56 4.96 -8.23 6.46
CA MET A 56 4.68 -6.80 6.48
C MET A 56 4.73 -6.26 5.05
N VAL A 57 3.60 -5.79 4.55
CA VAL A 57 3.47 -5.24 3.20
C VAL A 57 3.75 -3.75 3.23
N ILE A 58 4.80 -3.35 2.50
CA ILE A 58 5.34 -2.00 2.45
C ILE A 58 5.14 -1.46 1.04
N THR A 59 4.30 -0.43 0.94
CA THR A 59 3.99 0.23 -0.34
C THR A 59 5.02 1.30 -0.69
N GLY A 60 5.06 1.73 -1.95
CA GLY A 60 5.93 2.83 -2.36
C GLY A 60 5.54 4.20 -1.78
N HIS A 61 4.27 4.38 -1.39
CA HIS A 61 3.69 5.70 -1.20
C HIS A 61 2.79 5.85 0.03
N THR A 62 2.18 4.76 0.51
CA THR A 62 1.07 4.81 1.48
C THR A 62 1.37 4.06 2.78
N GLY A 63 2.66 3.90 3.11
CA GLY A 63 3.09 3.24 4.34
C GLY A 63 3.02 1.72 4.28
N TRP A 64 2.80 1.09 5.44
CA TRP A 64 2.86 -0.35 5.63
C TRP A 64 1.70 -0.92 6.48
N TYR A 65 1.35 -2.19 6.21
CA TYR A 65 0.37 -2.97 6.98
C TYR A 65 0.70 -4.47 6.93
N ASP A 66 0.22 -5.27 7.87
CA ASP A 66 0.61 -6.69 8.04
C ASP A 66 -0.58 -7.67 8.00
N ASP A 67 -1.82 -7.19 7.95
CA ASP A 67 -3.02 -8.01 7.76
C ASP A 67 -3.34 -8.12 6.27
N LEU A 68 -3.09 -9.31 5.71
CA LEU A 68 -3.32 -9.60 4.29
C LEU A 68 -4.79 -9.47 3.88
N ASP A 69 -5.74 -9.70 4.78
CA ASP A 69 -7.17 -9.57 4.44
C ASP A 69 -7.55 -8.09 4.21
N TRP A 70 -6.89 -7.17 4.92
CA TRP A 70 -7.03 -5.73 4.71
C TRP A 70 -6.22 -5.25 3.49
N VAL A 71 -4.96 -5.69 3.38
CA VAL A 71 -4.06 -5.33 2.26
C VAL A 71 -4.67 -5.70 0.90
N PHE A 72 -5.35 -6.84 0.80
CA PHE A 72 -5.94 -7.32 -0.47
C PHE A 72 -7.46 -7.16 -0.54
N ARG A 73 -8.06 -6.30 0.30
CA ARG A 73 -9.51 -6.12 0.39
C ARG A 73 -10.14 -5.64 -0.92
N HIS A 74 -9.52 -4.66 -1.58
CA HIS A 74 -10.02 -4.04 -2.82
C HIS A 74 -9.13 -4.36 -4.02
N LYS A 75 -8.53 -5.56 -4.04
CA LYS A 75 -7.62 -6.03 -5.11
C LYS A 75 -8.22 -5.97 -6.54
N ASP A 76 -9.54 -5.99 -6.64
CA ASP A 76 -10.32 -5.92 -7.88
C ASP A 76 -10.73 -4.48 -8.25
N GLN A 77 -10.23 -3.49 -7.51
CA GLN A 77 -10.49 -2.08 -7.71
C GLN A 77 -9.17 -1.33 -7.89
N VAL A 78 -9.22 -0.23 -8.64
CA VAL A 78 -8.07 0.66 -8.86
C VAL A 78 -8.22 1.92 -8.01
N CYS A 79 -7.10 2.45 -7.53
CA CYS A 79 -7.08 3.78 -6.93
C CYS A 79 -7.31 4.84 -8.02
N ARG A 80 -8.35 5.68 -7.89
CA ARG A 80 -8.72 6.65 -8.94
C ARG A 80 -7.99 7.98 -8.78
N ALA A 81 -7.07 8.32 -9.66
CA ALA A 81 -6.27 9.55 -9.58
C ALA A 81 -7.08 10.82 -9.89
N GLY A 82 -8.09 10.74 -10.77
CA GLY A 82 -8.92 11.88 -11.20
C GLY A 82 -9.94 12.37 -10.15
N LYS A 83 -10.01 11.73 -8.99
CA LYS A 83 -10.76 12.20 -7.82
C LYS A 83 -9.75 12.46 -6.72
N LYS A 84 -9.77 13.65 -6.09
CA LYS A 84 -9.12 13.83 -4.79
C LYS A 84 -9.64 12.70 -3.90
N GLN A 85 -8.76 11.76 -3.55
CA GLN A 85 -9.12 10.65 -2.67
C GLN A 85 -9.65 11.30 -1.39
N LYS A 86 -10.94 11.14 -1.19
CA LYS A 86 -11.67 11.62 -0.02
C LYS A 86 -12.25 10.37 0.65
N PRO A 87 -11.92 10.13 1.92
CA PRO A 87 -11.09 10.98 2.76
C PRO A 87 -9.62 10.99 2.33
N HIS A 88 -8.98 12.17 2.45
CA HIS A 88 -7.55 12.20 2.79
C HIS A 88 -7.48 11.32 4.01
N ASP A 89 -6.81 10.17 3.93
CA ASP A 89 -6.75 9.26 5.07
C ASP A 89 -6.29 10.07 6.29
N PRO A 90 -7.19 10.36 7.26
CA PRO A 90 -6.87 11.24 8.37
C PRO A 90 -5.86 10.56 9.32
N ASN A 91 -5.71 9.25 9.15
CA ASN A 91 -4.82 8.41 9.90
C ASN A 91 -3.56 8.03 9.10
N ALA A 92 -3.33 8.64 7.93
CA ALA A 92 -2.12 8.43 7.15
C ALA A 92 -0.91 8.71 8.05
N PRO A 93 0.05 7.78 8.15
CA PRO A 93 1.20 7.96 9.03
C PRO A 93 2.20 9.00 8.49
N TYR A 94 2.03 9.42 7.22
CA TYR A 94 2.90 10.36 6.51
C TYR A 94 2.11 11.05 5.39
N ASP A 95 2.31 12.36 5.21
CA ASP A 95 1.78 13.14 4.08
C ASP A 95 2.94 13.53 3.15
N GLY A 96 3.04 12.85 2.00
CA GLY A 96 4.07 13.13 1.01
C GLY A 96 3.94 14.47 0.28
N TYR A 97 2.89 15.25 0.52
CA TYR A 97 2.81 16.64 0.06
C TYR A 97 3.38 17.65 1.07
N ASP A 98 3.60 17.23 2.32
CA ASP A 98 4.20 18.04 3.39
C ASP A 98 5.57 17.47 3.79
N GLU A 99 6.59 17.87 3.04
CA GLU A 99 7.99 17.47 3.27
C GLU A 99 8.67 18.31 4.38
N THR A 100 7.95 19.13 5.14
CA THR A 100 8.58 20.06 6.10
C THR A 100 9.36 19.35 7.23
N GLN A 101 8.99 18.10 7.51
CA GLN A 101 9.65 17.26 8.52
C GLN A 101 10.69 16.29 7.93
N ASP A 102 10.93 16.33 6.61
CA ASP A 102 11.89 15.45 5.92
C ASP A 102 13.33 15.94 6.11
N THR A 103 13.76 15.93 7.37
CA THR A 103 15.12 16.30 7.79
C THR A 103 15.98 15.05 7.97
N GLU A 104 17.29 15.18 7.82
CA GLU A 104 18.24 14.09 8.12
C GLU A 104 18.07 13.58 9.57
N GLU A 105 17.84 14.51 10.50
CA GLU A 105 17.63 14.19 11.91
C GLU A 105 16.39 13.30 12.09
N ASN A 106 15.26 13.66 11.49
CA ASN A 106 14.03 12.85 11.58
C ASN A 106 14.18 11.51 10.86
N ALA A 107 14.82 11.46 9.69
CA ALA A 107 15.05 10.20 8.97
C ALA A 107 15.88 9.18 9.77
N ARG A 108 16.72 9.65 10.70
CA ARG A 108 17.52 8.79 11.58
C ARG A 108 16.81 8.39 12.87
N ASN A 109 15.87 9.19 13.34
CA ASN A 109 15.31 9.07 14.70
C ASN A 109 13.80 8.78 14.76
N VAL A 110 13.07 8.99 13.66
CA VAL A 110 11.61 8.83 13.59
C VAL A 110 11.27 7.65 12.68
N LEU A 111 10.47 6.72 13.20
CA LEU A 111 9.95 5.60 12.42
C LEU A 111 8.55 5.93 11.90
N ILE A 112 8.27 5.56 10.65
CA ILE A 112 6.93 5.69 10.07
C ILE A 112 5.99 4.72 10.80
N ALA A 113 4.91 5.26 11.35
CA ALA A 113 3.91 4.48 12.05
C ALA A 113 3.18 3.50 11.11
N LYS A 114 2.63 2.44 11.69
CA LYS A 114 1.72 1.52 10.99
C LYS A 114 0.50 2.31 10.50
N VAL A 115 0.02 2.00 9.29
CA VAL A 115 -1.25 2.57 8.79
C VAL A 115 -2.38 2.20 9.75
N VAL A 116 -3.23 3.16 10.12
CA VAL A 116 -4.37 2.91 11.01
C VAL A 116 -5.66 2.99 10.18
N PRO A 117 -6.36 1.86 9.96
CA PRO A 117 -7.57 1.84 9.17
C PRO A 117 -8.61 2.85 9.68
N VAL A 118 -9.31 3.51 8.76
CA VAL A 118 -10.47 4.32 9.11
C VAL A 118 -11.64 3.38 9.40
N VAL A 119 -11.99 3.22 10.67
CA VAL A 119 -13.15 2.41 11.08
C VAL A 119 -14.41 3.21 10.79
N GLY A 120 -15.23 2.73 9.86
CA GLY A 120 -16.56 3.25 9.56
C GLY A 120 -17.64 2.74 10.50
#